data_AF-A0A2N5XGZ9-F1
#
_entry.id   AF-A0A2N5XGZ9-F1
#
_cell.length_a   1.000
_cell.length_b   1.000
_cell.length_c   1.000
_cell.angle_alpha   90.00
_cell.angle_beta   90.00
_cell.angle_gamma   90.00
#
_symmetry.space_group_name_H-M   'P 1'
#
loop_
_entity.id
_entity.type
_entity.pdbx_description
1 polymer ?
#
loop_
_entity_poly.entity_id
_entity_poly.type
_entity_poly.pdbx_seq_one_letter_code
_entity_poly.pdbx_strand_id
1 'polypeptide(L)' 'MDAVTQVPVPVNEPVRTYAPGSAERARLEAALKEVAGGPRELPMTIGGVRRMGGGERVDVVQPHRHAARLGTF' A
#
# COMPACT_ATOMS: atom_id res chain seq x y z
N MET A 1 -22.65 -22.08 -16.47
CA MET A 1 -23.27 -21.58 -15.23
C MET A 1 -24.52 -20.86 -15.67
N ASP A 2 -25.69 -21.48 -15.49
CA ASP A 2 -26.97 -20.91 -15.94
C ASP A 2 -27.63 -20.18 -14.78
N ALA A 3 -27.27 -18.90 -14.61
CA ALA A 3 -27.81 -18.03 -13.59
C ALA A 3 -27.78 -16.56 -14.05
N VAL A 4 -28.80 -15.78 -13.65
CA VAL A 4 -28.75 -14.31 -13.71
C VAL A 4 -28.12 -13.84 -12.40
N THR A 5 -26.85 -13.46 -12.45
CA THR A 5 -26.15 -12.97 -11.25
C THR A 5 -26.44 -11.51 -11.03
N GLN A 6 -26.60 -11.13 -9.76
CA GLN A 6 -26.58 -9.74 -9.34
C GLN A 6 -25.40 -9.53 -8.40
N VAL A 7 -24.66 -8.46 -8.65
CA VAL A 7 -23.61 -8.03 -7.73
C VAL A 7 -24.23 -7.40 -6.48
N PRO A 8 -23.53 -7.42 -5.33
CA PRO A 8 -23.99 -6.70 -4.14
C PRO A 8 -24.21 -5.22 -4.45
N VAL A 9 -25.25 -4.63 -3.86
CA VAL A 9 -25.50 -3.19 -3.95
C VAL A 9 -24.34 -2.45 -3.28
N PRO A 10 -23.68 -1.48 -3.95
CA PRO A 10 -22.58 -0.75 -3.35
C PRO A 10 -23.10 0.18 -2.24
N VAL A 11 -22.34 0.27 -1.14
CA VAL A 11 -22.56 1.22 -0.04
C VAL A 11 -21.25 1.95 0.26
N ASN A 12 -21.33 3.15 0.82
CA ASN A 12 -20.14 3.89 1.26
C ASN A 12 -19.40 3.11 2.36
N GLU A 13 -18.08 2.98 2.23
CA GLU A 13 -17.24 2.42 3.30
C GLU A 13 -17.18 3.41 4.49
N PRO A 14 -17.44 2.96 5.73
CA PRO A 14 -17.40 3.85 6.89
C PRO A 14 -16.01 4.44 7.15
N VAL A 15 -15.96 5.73 7.45
CA VAL A 15 -14.71 6.38 7.91
C VAL A 15 -14.44 5.96 9.35
N ARG A 16 -13.23 5.45 9.60
CA ARG A 16 -12.78 5.06 10.95
C ARG A 16 -12.17 6.25 11.69
N THR A 17 -12.31 6.27 13.01
CA THR A 17 -11.84 7.39 13.86
C THR A 17 -10.38 7.26 14.29
N TYR A 18 -9.84 6.03 14.36
CA TYR A 18 -8.49 5.77 14.87
C TYR A 18 -8.26 6.36 16.27
N ALA A 19 -9.30 6.32 17.11
CA ALA A 19 -9.24 6.81 18.47
C ALA A 19 -8.14 6.10 19.28
N PRO A 20 -7.59 6.74 20.32
CA PRO A 20 -6.63 6.09 21.21
C PRO A 20 -7.16 4.75 21.74
N GLY A 21 -6.33 3.70 21.69
CA GLY A 21 -6.69 2.35 22.12
C GLY A 21 -7.54 1.53 21.14
N SER A 22 -7.96 2.09 20.01
CA SER A 22 -8.73 1.34 19.03
C SER A 22 -7.89 0.32 18.26
N ALA A 23 -8.52 -0.78 17.85
CA ALA A 23 -7.83 -1.85 17.14
C ALA A 23 -7.32 -1.40 15.76
N GLU A 24 -8.05 -0.53 15.05
CA GLU A 24 -7.61 0.03 13.79
C GLU A 24 -6.41 0.95 13.92
N ARG A 25 -6.29 1.69 15.03
CA ARG A 25 -5.10 2.48 15.32
C ARG A 25 -3.89 1.59 15.55
N ALA A 26 -4.04 0.52 16.34
CA ALA A 26 -2.95 -0.43 16.57
C ALA A 26 -2.45 -1.07 15.26
N ARG A 27 -3.37 -1.45 14.36
CA ARG A 27 -3.02 -1.97 13.02
C ARG A 27 -2.30 -0.93 12.16
N LEU A 28 -2.76 0.32 12.19
CA LEU A 28 -2.12 1.42 11.45
C LEU A 28 -0.68 1.65 11.94
N GLU A 29 -0.47 1.72 13.25
CA GLU A 29 0.86 1.91 13.84
C GLU A 29 1.82 0.76 13.50
N ALA A 30 1.32 -0.48 13.47
CA ALA A 30 2.11 -1.63 13.04
C ALA A 30 2.49 -1.54 11.55
N ALA A 31 1.55 -1.20 10.68
CA ALA A 31 1.80 -1.06 9.24
C ALA A 31 2.79 0.09 8.94
N LEU A 32 2.68 1.22 9.64
CA LEU A 32 3.61 2.33 9.50
C LEU A 32 5.04 1.91 9.85
N LYS A 33 5.22 1.15 10.93
CA LYS A 33 6.53 0.59 11.30
C LYS A 33 7.05 -0.38 10.25
N GLU A 34 6.19 -1.23 9.70
CA GLU A 34 6.56 -2.21 8.68
C GLU A 34 7.00 -1.55 7.35
N VAL A 35 6.27 -0.53 6.91
CA VAL A 35 6.58 0.21 5.67
C VAL A 35 7.82 1.08 5.85
N ALA A 36 7.99 1.70 7.02
CA ALA A 36 9.17 2.51 7.34
C ALA A 36 10.39 1.67 7.75
N GLY A 37 10.22 0.37 8.01
CA GLY A 37 11.26 -0.52 8.54
C GLY A 37 12.40 -0.82 7.56
N GLY A 38 12.20 -0.60 6.26
CA GLY A 38 13.25 -0.73 5.27
C GLY A 38 12.78 -0.43 3.84
N PRO A 39 13.64 0.13 2.98
CA PRO A 39 13.31 0.34 1.57
C PRO A 39 13.02 -0.96 0.82
N ARG A 40 12.05 -0.94 -0.08
CA ARG A 40 11.67 -2.09 -0.92
C ARG A 40 11.93 -1.82 -2.41
N GLU A 41 12.09 -2.88 -3.18
CA GLU A 41 12.03 -2.73 -4.64
C GLU A 41 10.58 -2.48 -5.07
N LEU A 42 10.42 -1.55 -6.02
CA LEU A 42 9.13 -1.15 -6.57
C LEU A 42 9.05 -1.57 -8.05
N PRO A 43 8.92 -2.88 -8.34
CA PRO A 43 8.97 -3.39 -9.69
C PRO A 43 7.72 -2.99 -10.48
N MET A 44 7.88 -2.95 -11.80
CA MET A 44 6.76 -2.97 -12.72
C MET A 44 6.03 -4.31 -12.63
N THR A 45 4.73 -4.33 -12.91
CA THR A 45 3.94 -5.56 -13.08
C THR A 45 3.37 -5.60 -14.50
N ILE A 46 3.92 -6.44 -15.36
CA ILE A 46 3.55 -6.53 -16.79
C ILE A 46 3.10 -7.95 -17.08
N GLY A 47 1.82 -8.14 -17.44
CA GLY A 47 1.26 -9.48 -17.68
C GLY A 47 1.35 -10.38 -16.44
N GLY A 48 1.27 -9.81 -15.24
CA GLY A 48 1.43 -10.54 -13.97
C GLY A 48 2.89 -10.81 -13.54
N VAL A 49 3.88 -10.52 -14.39
CA VAL A 49 5.29 -10.69 -14.06
C VAL A 49 5.82 -9.42 -13.40
N ARG A 50 6.44 -9.57 -12.23
CA ARG A 50 7.10 -8.49 -11.49
C ARG A 50 8.58 -8.41 -11.87
N ARG A 51 9.03 -7.27 -12.36
CA ARG A 51 10.43 -7.03 -12.72
C ARG A 51 10.82 -5.55 -12.59
N MET A 52 12.08 -5.30 -12.30
CA MET A 52 12.65 -3.96 -12.39
C MET A 52 12.76 -3.52 -13.84
N GLY A 53 12.68 -2.20 -14.07
CA GLY A 53 12.95 -1.61 -15.38
C GLY A 53 14.44 -1.63 -15.71
N GLY A 54 14.78 -1.37 -16.98
CA GLY A 54 16.16 -1.14 -17.41
C GLY A 54 16.59 0.34 -17.34
N GLY A 55 15.72 1.23 -16.87
CA GLY A 55 15.99 2.66 -16.75
C GLY A 55 16.80 3.01 -15.50
N GLU A 56 17.05 4.31 -15.31
CA GLU A 56 17.67 4.83 -14.10
C GLU A 56 16.80 4.54 -12.87
N ARG A 57 17.46 4.16 -11.77
CA ARG A 57 16.77 3.89 -10.50
C ARG A 57 16.38 5.20 -9.82
N VAL A 58 15.14 5.28 -9.35
CA VAL A 58 14.63 6.47 -8.65
C VAL A 58 14.10 6.10 -7.28
N ASP A 59 14.52 6.87 -6.27
CA ASP A 59 14.11 6.66 -4.88
C ASP A 59 12.75 7.28 -4.58
N VAL A 60 11.90 6.49 -3.94
CA VAL A 60 10.65 6.95 -3.32
C VAL A 60 10.92 7.16 -1.83
N VAL A 61 10.70 8.38 -1.36
CA VAL A 61 11.04 8.82 0.01
C VAL A 61 9.79 9.28 0.76
N GLN A 62 9.89 9.39 2.09
CA GLN A 62 8.86 10.02 2.91
C GLN A 62 8.94 11.56 2.72
N PRO A 63 7.90 12.25 2.20
CA PRO A 63 8.00 13.70 1.94
C PRO A 63 8.27 14.54 3.20
N HIS A 64 7.76 14.09 4.35
CA HIS A 64 7.99 14.74 5.65
C HIS A 64 9.35 14.37 6.29
N ARG A 65 10.11 13.44 5.69
CA ARG A 65 11.45 13.01 6.12
C ARG A 65 12.20 12.46 4.91
N HIS A 66 12.61 13.33 4.00
CA HIS A 66 13.14 12.96 2.67
C HIS A 66 14.42 12.08 2.72
N ALA A 67 15.17 12.09 3.83
CA ALA A 67 16.30 11.17 4.02
C ALA A 67 15.87 9.71 4.29
N ALA A 68 14.59 9.47 4.61
CA ALA A 68 14.04 8.14 4.83
C ALA A 68 13.42 7.61 3.53
N ARG A 69 14.11 6.63 2.93
CA ARG A 69 13.67 5.95 1.71
C ARG A 69 12.64 4.85 2.03
N LEU A 70 11.58 4.77 1.23
CA LEU A 70 10.56 3.72 1.27
C LEU A 70 10.78 2.65 0.19
N GLY A 71 11.38 3.03 -0.94
CA GLY A 71 11.73 2.07 -1.98
C GLY A 71 12.42 2.69 -3.17
N THR A 72 12.71 1.86 -4.17
CA THR A 72 13.36 2.28 -5.41
C THR A 72 12.77 1.48 -6.58
N PHE A 73 12.37 2.16 -7.66
CA PHE A 73 11.95 1.54 -8.92
C PHE A 73 13.01 1.70 -10.02
#